data_AF-A0AB33QJ48-F1
#
_entry.id   AF-A0AB33QJ48-F1
#
_cell.length_a   1.000
_cell.length_b   1.000
_cell.length_c   1.000
_cell.angle_alpha   90.00
_cell.angle_beta   90.00
_cell.angle_gamma   90.00
#
_symmetry.space_group_name_H-M   'P 1'
#
loop_
_entity.id
_entity.type
_entity.pdbx_description
1 polymer ?
#
loop_
_entity_poly.entity_id
_entity_poly.type
_entity_poly.pdbx_seq_one_letter_code
_entity_poly.pdbx_strand_id
1 'polypeptide(L)'
;MNWKDLIKPPPAEGYIKNSSNLVTALFVLAGILYYPTNGYGAVIALIAALIVLIGQKMLIAQTNKDFTEMQLAEKQFQETQNSDYLRFIEARATQMLRDNKVLSEKGKKELERLLSVVKTHLKV
;
A
#
# COMPACT_ATOMS: atom_id res chain seq x y z
N MET A 1 3.61 20.04 -26.08
CA MET A 1 3.24 19.44 -24.78
C MET A 1 1.77 19.05 -24.85
N ASN A 2 1.44 17.77 -24.66
CA ASN A 2 0.14 17.19 -25.04
C ASN A 2 -0.82 17.25 -23.85
N TRP A 3 -1.95 17.97 -23.99
CA TRP A 3 -2.92 18.22 -22.90
C TRP A 3 -3.54 16.93 -22.32
N LYS A 4 -3.46 15.82 -23.07
CA LYS A 4 -3.89 14.49 -22.65
C LYS A 4 -3.07 13.94 -21.48
N ASP A 5 -1.85 14.42 -21.27
CA ASP A 5 -1.00 14.00 -20.14
C ASP A 5 -1.42 14.66 -18.81
N LEU A 6 -2.11 15.80 -18.85
CA LEU A 6 -2.62 16.51 -17.67
C LEU A 6 -3.94 15.94 -17.13
N ILE A 7 -4.64 15.13 -17.94
CA ILE A 7 -5.92 14.48 -17.61
C ILE A 7 -5.71 12.98 -17.34
N LYS A 8 -4.46 12.53 -17.22
CA LYS A 8 -4.21 11.19 -16.70
C LYS A 8 -4.69 11.18 -15.25
N PRO A 9 -5.70 10.35 -14.88
CA PRO A 9 -6.05 10.21 -13.48
C PRO A 9 -4.75 9.84 -12.72
N PRO A 10 -4.51 10.46 -11.55
CA PRO A 10 -3.33 10.13 -10.75
C PRO A 10 -3.25 8.61 -10.66
N PRO A 11 -2.08 7.99 -10.93
CA PRO A 11 -1.95 6.57 -11.19
C PRO A 11 -2.84 5.78 -10.23
N ALA A 12 -3.89 5.21 -10.81
CA ALA A 12 -4.98 4.61 -10.06
C ALA A 12 -4.41 3.48 -9.21
N GLU A 13 -4.50 3.67 -7.89
CA GLU A 13 -3.99 2.79 -6.84
C GLU A 13 -2.47 2.78 -6.66
N GLY A 14 -2.03 3.27 -5.49
CA GLY A 14 -0.74 2.89 -4.91
C GLY A 14 -0.74 1.41 -4.52
N TYR A 15 0.33 0.92 -3.90
CA TYR A 15 0.44 -0.49 -3.49
C TYR A 15 -0.50 -0.91 -2.34
N ILE A 16 -1.24 0.06 -1.77
CA ILE A 16 -2.21 -0.13 -0.67
C ILE A 16 -3.58 0.37 -1.11
N LYS A 17 -4.63 -0.35 -0.73
CA LYS A 17 -6.04 0.01 -0.96
C LYS A 17 -6.35 1.37 -0.35
N ASN A 18 -7.22 2.12 -1.01
CA ASN A 18 -7.65 3.42 -0.50
C ASN A 18 -8.62 3.24 0.68
N SER A 19 -8.37 3.90 1.82
CA SER A 19 -9.29 3.93 2.95
C SER A 19 -10.42 4.97 2.80
N SER A 20 -10.55 5.59 1.63
CA SER A 20 -11.60 6.58 1.31
C SER A 20 -13.00 6.11 1.71
N ASN A 21 -13.34 4.84 1.47
CA ASN A 21 -14.66 4.30 1.85
C ASN A 21 -14.89 4.30 3.37
N LEU A 22 -13.86 3.96 4.16
CA LEU A 22 -13.94 3.94 5.62
C LEU A 22 -14.04 5.37 6.17
N VAL A 23 -13.21 6.27 5.66
CA VAL A 23 -13.23 7.69 6.04
C VAL A 23 -14.58 8.32 5.67
N THR A 24 -15.10 8.06 4.47
CA THR A 24 -16.43 8.54 4.05
C THR A 24 -17.53 8.03 4.96
N ALA A 25 -17.50 6.75 5.36
CA ALA A 25 -18.47 6.21 6.32
C ALA A 25 -18.40 6.92 7.69
N LEU A 26 -17.20 7.24 8.17
CA LEU A 26 -17.01 8.01 9.41
C LEU A 26 -17.56 9.44 9.30
N PHE A 27 -17.40 10.09 8.14
CA PHE A 27 -17.98 11.41 7.89
C PHE A 27 -19.51 11.37 7.86
N VAL A 28 -20.11 10.36 7.21
CA VAL A 28 -21.57 10.16 7.22
C VAL A 28 -22.08 9.91 8.64
N LEU A 29 -21.39 9.05 9.40
CA LEU A 29 -21.69 8.80 10.80
C LEU A 29 -21.58 10.05 11.67
N ALA A 30 -20.58 10.91 11.43
CA ALA A 30 -20.43 12.18 12.13
C ALA A 30 -21.65 13.09 11.90
N GLY A 31 -22.14 13.17 10.66
CA GLY A 31 -23.35 13.92 10.32
C GLY A 31 -24.60 13.37 11.03
N ILE A 32 -24.76 12.05 11.07
CA ILE A 32 -25.88 11.39 11.77
C ILE A 32 -25.79 11.61 13.29
N LEU A 33 -24.59 11.48 13.88
CA LEU A 33 -24.41 11.60 15.33
C LEU A 33 -24.51 13.06 15.81
N TYR A 34 -24.39 14.05 14.93
CA TYR A 34 -24.39 15.45 15.32
C TYR A 34 -25.63 15.85 16.13
N TYR A 35 -26.82 15.55 15.61
CA TYR A 35 -28.09 15.88 16.26
C TYR A 35 -28.37 15.11 17.56
N PRO A 36 -28.28 13.77 17.61
CA PRO A 36 -28.63 13.01 18.81
C PRO A 36 -27.62 13.18 19.96
N THR A 37 -26.38 13.62 19.68
CA THR A 37 -25.31 13.71 20.68
C THR A 37 -24.89 15.15 21.00
N ASN A 38 -25.65 16.16 20.55
CA ASN A 38 -25.26 17.58 20.67
C ASN A 38 -23.84 17.87 20.15
N GLY A 39 -23.42 17.18 19.09
CA GLY A 39 -22.11 17.35 18.45
C GLY A 39 -20.95 16.53 19.03
N TYR A 40 -21.04 15.96 20.24
CA TYR A 40 -19.94 15.18 20.82
C TYR A 40 -19.59 13.93 20.01
N GLY A 41 -20.62 13.24 19.52
CA GLY A 41 -20.47 12.06 18.68
C GLY A 41 -19.83 12.37 17.32
N ALA A 42 -20.13 13.54 16.76
CA ALA A 42 -19.46 14.03 15.55
C ALA A 42 -17.96 14.26 15.80
N VAL A 43 -17.59 14.88 16.93
CA VAL A 43 -16.18 15.10 17.30
C VAL A 43 -15.42 13.78 17.43
N ILE A 44 -15.99 12.78 18.11
CA ILE A 44 -15.36 11.45 18.26
C ILE A 44 -15.18 10.78 16.89
N ALA A 45 -16.19 10.83 16.02
CA ALA A 45 -16.11 10.25 14.68
C ALA A 45 -15.03 10.93 13.81
N LEU A 46 -14.89 12.25 13.91
CA LEU A 46 -13.84 13.00 13.21
C LEU A 46 -12.44 12.66 13.74
N ILE A 47 -12.26 12.50 15.05
CA ILE A 47 -10.99 12.03 15.63
C ILE A 47 -10.66 10.63 15.11
N ALA A 48 -11.63 9.71 15.07
CA ALA A 48 -11.45 8.38 14.50
C ALA A 48 -11.03 8.45 13.03
N ALA A 49 -11.64 9.35 12.24
CA ALA A 49 -11.28 9.55 10.83
C ALA A 49 -9.83 10.03 10.68
N LEU A 50 -9.37 10.95 11.53
CA LEU A 50 -7.98 11.41 11.54
C LEU A 50 -7.00 10.28 11.86
N ILE A 51 -7.31 9.44 12.87
CA ILE A 51 -6.48 8.28 13.22
C ILE A 51 -6.36 7.32 12.02
N VAL A 52 -7.47 7.04 11.33
CA VAL A 52 -7.48 6.19 10.13
C VAL A 52 -6.59 6.78 9.03
N LEU A 53 -6.69 8.09 8.77
CA LEU A 53 -5.86 8.75 7.76
C LEU A 53 -4.36 8.69 8.08
N ILE A 54 -3.98 8.89 9.34
CA ILE A 54 -2.59 8.78 9.80
C ILE A 54 -2.09 7.33 9.62
N GLY A 55 -2.88 6.35 10.07
CA GLY A 55 -2.56 4.93 9.90
C GLY A 55 -2.37 4.55 8.43
N GLN A 56 -3.25 5.04 7.55
CA GLN A 56 -3.13 4.81 6.11
C GLN A 56 -1.82 5.39 5.54
N LYS A 57 -1.47 6.62 5.92
CA LYS A 57 -0.21 7.25 5.47
C LYS A 57 1.01 6.43 5.90
N MET A 58 1.02 5.93 7.14
CA MET A 58 2.10 5.08 7.65
C MET A 58 2.21 3.77 6.86
N LEU A 59 1.07 3.08 6.62
CA LEU A 59 1.05 1.83 5.85
C LEU A 59 1.53 2.03 4.41
N ILE A 60 1.12 3.12 3.75
CA ILE A 60 1.59 3.47 2.41
C ILE A 60 3.09 3.72 2.41
N ALA A 61 3.61 4.50 3.37
CA ALA A 61 5.03 4.83 3.45
C ALA A 61 5.89 3.57 3.69
N GLN A 62 5.47 2.71 4.63
CA GLN A 62 6.15 1.45 4.92
C GLN A 62 6.14 0.53 3.70
N THR A 63 4.97 0.36 3.08
CA THR A 63 4.83 -0.48 1.88
C THR A 63 5.69 0.02 0.74
N ASN A 64 5.69 1.33 0.45
CA ASN A 64 6.52 1.89 -0.61
C ASN A 64 8.01 1.69 -0.34
N LYS A 65 8.44 1.83 0.92
CA LYS A 65 9.81 1.55 1.34
C LYS A 65 10.17 0.08 1.08
N ASP A 66 9.31 -0.86 1.49
CA ASP A 66 9.53 -2.29 1.28
C ASP A 66 9.66 -2.65 -0.20
N PHE A 67 8.78 -2.10 -1.05
CA PHE A 67 8.88 -2.29 -2.51
C PHE A 67 10.16 -1.70 -3.08
N THR A 68 10.57 -0.51 -2.61
CA THR A 68 11.82 0.13 -3.07
C THR A 68 13.04 -0.71 -2.70
N GLU A 69 13.08 -1.27 -1.48
CA GLU A 69 14.16 -2.15 -1.04
C GLU A 69 14.21 -3.45 -1.85
N MET A 70 13.07 -4.09 -2.12
CA MET A 70 13.02 -5.30 -2.96
C MET A 70 13.44 -5.01 -4.41
N GLN A 71 13.04 -3.88 -4.99
CA GLN A 71 13.45 -3.48 -6.34
C GLN A 71 14.95 -3.15 -6.40
N LEU A 72 15.52 -2.57 -5.34
CA LEU A 72 16.95 -2.34 -5.24
C LEU A 72 17.72 -3.67 -5.12
N ALA A 73 17.23 -4.60 -4.31
CA ALA A 73 17.81 -5.94 -4.20
C ALA A 73 17.76 -6.69 -5.54
N GLU A 74 16.69 -6.54 -6.32
CA GLU A 74 16.59 -7.11 -7.68
C GLU A 74 17.69 -6.55 -8.58
N LYS A 75 17.93 -5.23 -8.56
CA LYS A 75 19.02 -4.59 -9.32
C LYS A 75 20.41 -5.07 -8.86
N GLN A 76 20.63 -5.15 -7.55
CA GLN A 76 21.89 -5.65 -7.00
C GLN A 76 22.13 -7.12 -7.36
N PHE A 77 21.09 -7.94 -7.42
CA PHE A 77 21.20 -9.30 -7.96
C PHE A 77 21.65 -9.28 -9.42
N GLN A 78 21.09 -8.43 -10.28
CA GLN A 78 21.50 -8.36 -11.69
C GLN A 78 22.99 -8.00 -11.83
N GLU A 79 23.49 -7.09 -11.00
CA GLU A 79 24.89 -6.64 -11.03
C GLU A 79 25.88 -7.63 -10.40
N THR A 80 25.50 -8.24 -9.27
CA THR A 80 26.42 -9.07 -8.47
C THR A 80 26.22 -10.57 -8.66
N GLN A 81 25.07 -10.98 -9.23
CA GLN A 81 24.60 -12.37 -9.32
C GLN A 81 24.53 -13.09 -7.95
N ASN A 82 24.49 -12.35 -6.83
CA ASN A 82 24.41 -12.94 -5.50
C ASN A 82 22.96 -13.36 -5.16
N SER A 83 22.75 -14.66 -4.97
CA SER A 83 21.44 -15.25 -4.64
C SER A 83 20.87 -14.81 -3.28
N ASP A 84 21.68 -14.26 -2.37
CA ASP A 84 21.19 -13.73 -1.08
C ASP A 84 20.15 -12.60 -1.27
N TYR A 85 20.32 -11.77 -2.30
CA TYR A 85 19.35 -10.73 -2.64
C TYR A 85 18.00 -11.31 -3.06
N LEU A 86 18.01 -12.45 -3.77
CA LEU A 86 16.78 -13.15 -4.14
C LEU A 86 16.10 -13.78 -2.93
N ARG A 87 16.86 -14.34 -1.98
CA ARG A 87 16.31 -14.88 -0.72
C ARG A 87 15.69 -13.79 0.14
N PHE A 88 16.30 -12.59 0.17
CA PHE A 88 15.72 -11.42 0.82
C PHE A 88 14.37 -11.03 0.20
N ILE A 89 14.31 -10.94 -1.13
CA ILE A 89 13.08 -10.63 -1.86
C ILE A 89 12.02 -11.70 -1.57
N GLU A 90 12.37 -12.99 -1.59
CA GLU A 90 11.44 -14.09 -1.31
C GLU A 90 10.82 -13.96 0.08
N ALA A 91 11.66 -13.78 1.10
CA ALA A 91 11.23 -13.68 2.49
C ALA A 91 10.32 -12.47 2.70
N ARG A 92 10.74 -11.29 2.20
CA ARG A 92 9.99 -10.05 2.36
C ARG A 92 8.68 -10.09 1.58
N ALA A 93 8.70 -10.59 0.35
CA ALA A 93 7.51 -10.70 -0.49
C ALA A 93 6.48 -11.68 0.08
N THR A 94 6.93 -12.84 0.57
CA THR A 94 6.06 -13.85 1.18
C THR A 94 5.45 -13.33 2.49
N GLN A 95 6.24 -12.64 3.30
CA GLN A 95 5.74 -11.97 4.50
C GLN A 95 4.67 -10.94 4.15
N MET A 96 4.94 -10.08 3.17
CA MET A 96 4.03 -9.01 2.76
C MET A 96 2.70 -9.56 2.22
N LEU A 97 2.73 -10.66 1.46
CA LEU A 97 1.51 -11.33 0.98
C LEU A 97 0.69 -11.95 2.12
N ARG A 98 1.32 -12.50 3.15
CA ARG A 98 0.63 -13.07 4.31
C ARG A 98 0.04 -11.99 5.23
N ASP A 99 0.79 -10.93 5.47
CA ASP A 99 0.49 -9.98 6.54
C ASP A 99 -0.36 -8.80 6.06
N ASN A 100 -0.22 -8.34 4.82
CA ASN A 100 -0.91 -7.13 4.34
C ASN A 100 -2.26 -7.43 3.65
N LYS A 101 -3.34 -7.49 4.44
CA LYS A 101 -4.74 -7.56 3.92
C LYS A 101 -5.18 -6.31 3.13
N VAL A 102 -4.47 -5.20 3.32
CA VAL A 102 -4.74 -3.90 2.68
C VAL A 102 -3.95 -3.69 1.39
N LEU A 103 -3.19 -4.68 0.92
CA LEU A 103 -2.46 -4.57 -0.35
C LEU A 103 -3.44 -4.39 -1.51
N SER A 104 -3.14 -3.44 -2.41
CA SER A 104 -3.91 -3.25 -3.64
C SER A 104 -3.62 -4.34 -4.65
N GLU A 105 -4.47 -4.48 -5.67
CA GLU A 105 -4.25 -5.44 -6.75
C GLU A 105 -2.96 -5.15 -7.52
N LYS A 106 -2.60 -3.86 -7.66
CA LYS A 106 -1.30 -3.46 -8.22
C LYS A 106 -0.12 -3.93 -7.37
N GLY A 107 -0.21 -3.79 -6.04
CA GLY A 107 0.83 -4.28 -5.12
C GLY A 107 0.99 -5.79 -5.17
N LYS A 108 -0.13 -6.53 -5.24
CA LYS A 108 -0.09 -7.98 -5.41
C LYS A 108 0.60 -8.38 -6.71
N LYS A 109 0.24 -7.74 -7.83
CA LYS A 109 0.86 -8.00 -9.14
C LYS A 109 2.38 -7.73 -9.13
N GLU A 110 2.82 -6.65 -8.50
CA GLU A 110 4.26 -6.35 -8.41
C GLU A 110 4.99 -7.36 -7.51
N LEU A 111 4.39 -7.76 -6.39
CA LEU A 111 4.93 -8.85 -5.55
C LEU A 111 5.02 -10.17 -6.30
N GLU A 112 3.99 -10.53 -7.06
CA GLU A 112 3.98 -11.73 -7.89
C GLU A 112 5.07 -11.69 -8.97
N ARG A 113 5.30 -10.51 -9.59
CA ARG A 113 6.41 -10.30 -10.53
C ARG A 113 7.76 -10.57 -9.86
N LEU A 114 8.00 -9.95 -8.70
CA LEU A 114 9.24 -10.13 -7.92
C LEU A 114 9.44 -11.59 -7.51
N LEU A 115 8.39 -12.27 -7.05
CA LEU A 115 8.45 -13.70 -6.71
C LEU A 115 8.69 -14.59 -7.93
N SER A 116 8.16 -14.23 -9.11
CA SER A 116 8.44 -14.96 -10.35
C SER A 116 9.91 -14.84 -10.75
N VAL A 117 10.51 -13.66 -10.59
CA VAL A 117 11.95 -13.44 -10.83
C VAL A 117 12.77 -14.32 -9.89
N VAL A 118 12.47 -14.29 -8.58
CA VAL A 118 13.11 -15.16 -7.58
C VAL A 118 12.98 -16.64 -7.98
N LYS A 119 11.77 -17.13 -8.28
CA LYS A 119 11.56 -18.54 -8.67
C LYS A 119 12.32 -18.94 -9.93
N THR A 120 12.54 -18.01 -10.84
CA THR A 120 13.27 -18.27 -12.10
C THR A 120 14.77 -18.39 -11.85
N HIS A 121 15.33 -17.54 -10.98
CA HIS A 121 16.77 -17.48 -10.73
C HIS A 121 17.26 -18.30 -9.53
N LEU A 122 16.37 -18.62 -8.59
CA LEU A 122 16.69 -19.40 -7.39
C LEU A 122 16.38 -20.90 -7.54
N LYS A 123 15.75 -21.30 -8.66
CA LYS A 123 15.70 -22.71 -9.08
C LYS A 123 17.09 -23.15 -9.56
N VAL A 124 17.94 -23.49 -8.61
CA VAL A 124 19.04 -24.44 -8.76
C VAL A 124 18.65 -25.70 -8.02
#